data_AF-A0A0Q7ZAF0-F1
#
_entry.id   AF-A0A0Q7ZAF0-F1
#
_cell.length_a   1.000
_cell.length_b   1.000
_cell.length_c   1.000
_cell.angle_alpha   90.00
_cell.angle_beta   90.00
_cell.angle_gamma   90.00
#
_symmetry.space_group_name_H-M   'P 1'
#
loop_
_entity.id
_entity.type
_entity.pdbx_description
1 polymer ?
#
loop_
_entity_poly.entity_id
_entity_poly.type
_entity_poly.pdbx_seq_one_letter_code
_entity_poly.pdbx_strand_id
1 'polypeptide(L)'
;MSELTPYLCVGDARAAIDWYVDALGAQVVYDPIVMEDGRIGHVELAIGTARWMMADEFPESGVAPPDPARGSAVSLHLVVDDVEAVVGRLLAAGVTMDRGPEDSPPAGRVAVFRDPWHHRWFLNQSTP
;
A
#
# COMPACT_ATOMS: atom_id res chain seq x y z
N MET A 1 19.33 14.31 -9.12
CA MET A 1 18.55 13.06 -9.16
C MET A 1 17.18 13.41 -8.65
N SER A 2 16.12 13.08 -9.38
CA SER A 2 14.74 13.37 -8.99
C SER A 2 14.05 12.07 -8.60
N GLU A 3 13.20 12.11 -7.59
CA GLU A 3 12.46 10.96 -7.07
C GLU A 3 10.95 11.16 -7.32
N LEU A 4 10.23 10.06 -7.54
CA LEU A 4 8.78 10.04 -7.64
C LEU A 4 8.25 9.07 -6.58
N THR A 5 7.50 9.59 -5.61
CA THR A 5 6.95 8.83 -4.50
C THR A 5 5.43 8.94 -4.54
N PRO A 6 4.69 7.83 -4.53
CA PRO A 6 3.23 7.89 -4.49
C PRO A 6 2.78 8.46 -3.14
N TYR A 7 1.71 9.26 -3.19
CA TYR A 7 1.04 9.79 -2.02
C TYR A 7 -0.36 9.18 -1.95
N LEU A 8 -0.60 8.35 -0.94
CA LEU A 8 -1.85 7.64 -0.76
C LEU A 8 -2.79 8.45 0.14
N CYS A 9 -4.06 8.50 -0.25
CA CYS A 9 -5.13 8.97 0.61
C CYS A 9 -5.90 7.76 1.13
N VAL A 10 -6.13 7.70 2.43
CA VAL A 10 -6.84 6.61 3.11
C VAL A 10 -7.90 7.19 4.04
N GLY A 11 -8.98 6.45 4.29
CA GLY A 11 -9.96 6.79 5.31
C GLY A 11 -9.52 6.20 6.65
N ASP A 12 -9.02 7.01 7.57
CA ASP A 12 -8.35 6.62 8.82
C ASP A 12 -6.91 6.11 8.61
N ALA A 13 -5.99 7.07 8.53
CA ALA A 13 -4.56 6.81 8.37
C ALA A 13 -3.91 6.17 9.61
N ARG A 14 -4.51 6.26 10.82
CA ARG A 14 -3.98 5.55 12.00
C ARG A 14 -4.19 4.05 11.82
N ALA A 15 -5.41 3.65 11.48
CA ALA A 15 -5.72 2.26 11.15
C ALA A 15 -4.88 1.77 9.96
N ALA A 16 -4.61 2.64 8.99
CA ALA A 16 -3.74 2.31 7.87
C ALA A 16 -2.29 2.06 8.25
N ILE A 17 -1.70 2.87 9.13
CA ILE A 17 -0.34 2.64 9.63
C ILE A 17 -0.26 1.24 10.26
N ASP A 18 -1.15 0.93 11.21
CA ASP A 18 -1.16 -0.36 11.89
C ASP A 18 -1.30 -1.53 10.89
N TRP A 19 -2.22 -1.39 9.93
CA TRP A 19 -2.44 -2.41 8.91
C TRP A 19 -1.23 -2.59 7.98
N TYR A 20 -0.60 -1.52 7.50
CA TYR A 20 0.59 -1.62 6.64
C TYR A 20 1.79 -2.22 7.39
N VAL A 21 1.95 -1.90 8.68
CA VAL A 21 2.98 -2.50 9.54
C VAL A 21 2.73 -4.00 9.70
N ASP A 22 1.52 -4.39 10.08
CA ASP A 22 1.22 -5.79 10.41
C ASP A 22 1.07 -6.69 9.18
N ALA A 23 0.33 -6.25 8.16
CA ALA A 23 -0.01 -7.05 6.99
C ALA A 23 1.09 -7.03 5.92
N LEU A 24 1.65 -5.86 5.63
CA LEU A 24 2.67 -5.68 4.60
C LEU A 24 4.10 -5.71 5.13
N GLY A 25 4.30 -5.59 6.45
CA GLY A 25 5.63 -5.54 7.06
C GLY A 25 6.31 -4.18 6.87
N ALA A 26 5.52 -3.12 6.70
CA ALA A 26 6.04 -1.76 6.55
C ALA A 26 6.62 -1.23 7.86
N GLN A 27 7.43 -0.19 7.75
CA GLN A 27 7.95 0.58 8.88
C GLN A 27 7.60 2.05 8.70
N VAL A 28 7.23 2.71 9.80
CA VAL A 28 7.13 4.17 9.83
C VAL A 28 8.54 4.75 9.78
N VAL A 29 8.86 5.47 8.71
CA VAL A 29 10.17 6.12 8.51
C VAL A 29 10.12 7.63 8.70
N TYR A 30 8.91 8.19 8.75
CA TYR A 30 8.64 9.55 9.18
C TYR A 30 7.37 9.56 10.03
N ASP A 31 7.48 10.08 11.25
CA ASP A 31 6.39 10.04 12.23
C ASP A 31 5.13 10.80 11.74
N PRO A 32 3.93 10.36 12.12
CA PRO A 32 2.70 11.02 11.72
C PRO A 32 2.63 12.49 12.17
N ILE A 33 2.35 13.39 11.22
CA ILE A 33 1.98 14.78 11.51
C ILE A 33 0.47 14.81 11.74
N VAL A 34 0.09 15.08 12.98
CA VAL A 34 -1.31 15.22 13.40
C VAL A 34 -1.74 16.68 13.26
N MET A 35 -2.82 16.91 12.52
CA MET A 35 -3.43 18.22 12.32
C MET A 35 -4.24 18.65 13.54
N GLU A 36 -4.66 19.92 13.59
CA GLU A 36 -5.43 20.48 14.72
C GLU A 36 -6.77 19.74 14.96
N ASP A 37 -7.38 19.20 13.90
CA ASP A 37 -8.61 18.41 13.97
C ASP A 37 -8.39 16.93 14.32
N GLY A 38 -7.14 16.52 14.54
CA GLY A 38 -6.75 15.16 14.92
C GLY A 38 -6.49 14.20 13.75
N ARG A 39 -6.75 14.59 12.50
CA ARG A 39 -6.39 13.81 11.30
C ARG A 39 -4.88 13.76 11.11
N ILE A 40 -4.37 12.70 10.51
CA ILE A 40 -2.99 12.63 10.04
C ILE A 40 -2.90 13.33 8.69
N GLY A 41 -2.20 14.46 8.66
CA GLY A 41 -1.93 15.19 7.41
C GLY A 41 -0.78 14.58 6.61
N HIS A 42 0.11 13.83 7.26
CA HIS A 42 1.26 13.21 6.61
C HIS A 42 1.87 12.10 7.48
N VAL A 43 2.30 11.01 6.84
CA VAL A 43 3.17 9.96 7.39
C VAL A 43 3.95 9.34 6.22
N GLU A 44 5.14 8.80 6.49
CA GLU A 44 5.87 8.02 5.48
C GLU A 44 6.12 6.60 5.96
N LEU A 45 5.87 5.65 5.06
CA LEU A 45 6.06 4.23 5.27
C LEU A 45 7.09 3.68 4.30
N ALA A 46 7.82 2.65 4.71
CA ALA A 46 8.80 1.98 3.87
C ALA A 46 8.83 0.46 4.06
N ILE A 47 9.22 -0.24 2.99
CA ILE A 47 9.65 -1.65 3.00
C ILE A 47 10.98 -1.69 2.25
N GLY A 48 12.08 -1.95 2.97
CA GLY A 48 13.42 -1.85 2.39
C GLY A 48 13.68 -0.45 1.83
N THR A 49 13.90 -0.35 0.52
CA THR A 49 14.09 0.93 -0.18
C THR A 49 12.80 1.50 -0.79
N ALA A 50 11.70 0.73 -0.80
CA ALA A 50 10.43 1.21 -1.32
C ALA A 50 9.77 2.15 -0.30
N ARG A 51 9.24 3.28 -0.76
CA ARG A 51 8.62 4.31 0.08
C ARG A 51 7.31 4.79 -0.51
N TRP A 52 6.38 5.17 0.37
CA TRP A 52 5.19 5.92 0.00
C TRP A 52 4.82 6.89 1.12
N MET A 53 4.19 7.98 0.72
CA MET A 53 3.60 8.97 1.62
C MET A 53 2.12 8.64 1.80
N MET A 54 1.55 9.01 2.93
CA MET A 54 0.14 8.78 3.22
C MET A 54 -0.46 9.89 4.07
N ALA A 55 -1.75 10.14 3.91
CA ALA A 55 -2.55 11.01 4.76
C ALA A 55 -3.99 10.51 4.86
N ASP A 56 -4.70 11.02 5.86
CA ASP A 56 -6.16 10.96 5.88
C ASP A 56 -6.78 11.70 4.69
N GLU A 57 -8.07 11.49 4.48
CA GLU A 57 -8.83 12.26 3.51
C GLU A 57 -9.01 13.73 3.91
N PHE A 58 -8.88 14.60 2.91
CA PHE A 58 -9.20 16.04 2.98
C PHE A 58 -10.07 16.40 1.77
N PRO A 59 -11.36 16.04 1.76
CA PRO A 59 -12.28 16.33 0.67
C PRO A 59 -12.35 17.82 0.31
N GLU A 60 -12.20 18.69 1.31
CA GLU A 60 -12.12 20.15 1.17
C GLU A 60 -10.94 20.61 0.29
N SER A 61 -9.91 19.78 0.19
CA SER A 61 -8.71 20.01 -0.63
C SER A 61 -8.64 19.07 -1.85
N GLY A 62 -9.72 18.32 -2.12
CA GLY A 62 -9.77 17.35 -3.23
C GLY A 62 -8.91 16.10 -3.02
N VAL A 63 -8.52 15.80 -1.77
CA VAL A 63 -7.74 14.60 -1.42
C VAL A 63 -8.69 13.54 -0.90
N ALA A 64 -8.91 12.49 -1.68
CA ALA A 64 -9.88 11.43 -1.37
C ALA A 64 -9.31 10.04 -1.71
N PRO A 65 -9.73 8.98 -0.99
CA PRO A 65 -9.31 7.62 -1.30
C PRO A 65 -9.90 7.15 -2.64
N PRO A 66 -9.35 6.08 -3.25
CA PRO A 66 -9.90 5.50 -4.46
C PRO A 66 -11.38 5.11 -4.32
N ASP A 67 -12.20 5.48 -5.31
CA ASP A 67 -13.60 5.07 -5.39
C ASP A 67 -13.71 3.59 -5.79
N PRO A 68 -14.22 2.69 -4.92
CA PRO A 68 -14.32 1.27 -5.21
C PRO A 68 -15.23 0.96 -6.41
N ALA A 69 -16.17 1.84 -6.75
CA ALA A 69 -17.07 1.66 -7.89
C ALA A 69 -16.39 1.96 -9.25
N ARG A 70 -15.22 2.60 -9.25
CA ARG A 70 -14.50 3.03 -10.47
C ARG A 70 -13.26 2.21 -10.76
N GLY A 71 -12.88 1.30 -9.85
CA GLY A 71 -11.63 0.56 -9.94
C GLY A 71 -10.40 1.45 -9.67
N SER A 72 -9.21 0.95 -10.02
CA SER A 72 -7.94 1.61 -9.69
C SER A 72 -7.25 2.11 -10.96
N ALA A 73 -7.09 3.43 -11.09
CA ALA A 73 -6.41 4.05 -12.23
C ALA A 73 -4.87 3.87 -12.19
N VAL A 74 -4.32 3.66 -10.99
CA VAL A 74 -2.90 3.43 -10.73
C VAL A 74 -2.76 2.13 -9.94
N SER A 75 -1.61 1.46 -10.10
CA SER A 75 -1.23 0.33 -9.26
C SER A 75 0.16 0.56 -8.68
N LEU A 76 0.32 0.22 -7.41
CA LEU A 76 1.59 0.28 -6.70
C LEU A 76 2.32 -1.03 -6.95
N HIS A 77 3.36 -0.98 -7.77
CA HIS A 77 4.22 -2.14 -8.01
C HIS A 77 5.27 -2.21 -6.90
N LEU A 78 5.26 -3.31 -6.14
CA LEU A 78 6.17 -3.55 -5.03
C LEU A 78 6.95 -4.84 -5.28
N VAL A 79 8.28 -4.71 -5.36
CA VAL A 79 9.17 -5.86 -5.40
C VAL A 79 9.44 -6.33 -3.98
N VAL A 80 9.27 -7.63 -3.74
CA VAL A 80 9.49 -8.28 -2.44
C VAL A 80 10.35 -9.54 -2.62
N ASP A 81 11.06 -9.91 -1.57
CA ASP A 81 11.92 -11.09 -1.58
C ASP A 81 11.12 -12.40 -1.62
N ASP A 82 9.92 -12.41 -1.02
CA ASP A 82 9.05 -13.59 -0.91
C ASP A 82 7.57 -13.19 -1.03
N VAL A 83 6.99 -13.41 -2.22
CA VAL A 83 5.57 -13.12 -2.48
C VAL A 83 4.65 -14.02 -1.64
N GLU A 84 4.99 -15.28 -1.44
CA GLU A 84 4.15 -16.23 -0.69
C GLU A 84 4.03 -15.81 0.79
N ALA A 85 5.15 -15.41 1.39
CA ALA A 85 5.16 -14.95 2.77
C ALA A 85 4.33 -13.67 2.96
N VAL A 86 4.41 -12.72 2.02
CA VAL A 86 3.59 -11.49 2.07
C VAL A 86 2.12 -11.82 1.87
N VAL A 87 1.78 -12.64 0.87
CA VAL A 87 0.40 -13.10 0.64
C VAL A 87 -0.17 -13.79 1.87
N GLY A 88 0.60 -14.65 2.54
CA GLY A 88 0.15 -15.34 3.76
C GLY A 88 -0.28 -14.36 4.86
N ARG A 89 0.48 -13.27 5.07
CA ARG A 89 0.10 -12.20 6.01
C ARG A 89 -1.15 -11.44 5.55
N LEU A 90 -1.24 -11.10 4.27
CA LEU A 90 -2.40 -10.41 3.69
C LEU A 90 -3.69 -11.24 3.85
N LEU A 91 -3.64 -12.54 3.56
CA LEU A 91 -4.77 -13.45 3.75
C LEU A 91 -5.18 -13.54 5.22
N ALA A 92 -4.21 -13.63 6.15
CA ALA A 92 -4.47 -13.62 7.58
C ALA A 92 -5.12 -12.31 8.08
N ALA A 93 -4.79 -11.19 7.42
CA ALA A 93 -5.41 -9.88 7.64
C ALA A 93 -6.77 -9.71 6.93
N GLY A 94 -7.31 -10.76 6.30
CA GLY A 94 -8.63 -10.74 5.66
C GLY A 94 -8.65 -10.19 4.24
N VAL A 95 -7.49 -9.99 3.60
CA VAL A 95 -7.42 -9.51 2.22
C VAL A 95 -7.79 -10.64 1.25
N THR A 96 -8.58 -10.32 0.23
CA THR A 96 -8.80 -11.21 -0.91
C THR A 96 -7.84 -10.86 -2.05
N MET A 97 -7.18 -11.87 -2.63
CA MET A 97 -6.31 -11.66 -3.79
C MET A 97 -7.16 -11.47 -5.05
N ASP A 98 -6.84 -10.44 -5.83
CA ASP A 98 -7.39 -10.25 -7.18
C ASP A 98 -6.74 -11.24 -8.18
N ARG A 99 -5.47 -11.58 -7.95
CA ARG A 99 -4.67 -12.48 -8.78
C ARG A 99 -3.55 -13.11 -7.93
N GLY A 100 -3.21 -14.36 -8.23
CA GLY A 100 -2.07 -15.04 -7.63
C GLY A 100 -2.26 -15.35 -6.14
N PRO A 101 -1.19 -15.83 -5.46
CA PRO A 101 0.17 -15.91 -5.98
C PRO A 101 0.31 -16.96 -7.08
N GLU A 102 0.96 -16.60 -8.18
CA GLU A 102 1.16 -17.47 -9.34
C GLU A 102 2.48 -17.20 -10.08
N ASP A 103 2.94 -18.18 -10.85
CA ASP A 103 4.10 -18.03 -11.71
C ASP A 103 3.69 -17.27 -12.98
N SER A 104 4.41 -16.21 -13.32
CA SER A 104 4.14 -15.38 -14.48
C SER A 104 5.42 -15.04 -15.26
N PRO A 105 6.11 -16.03 -15.87
CA PRO A 105 7.32 -15.76 -16.66
C PRO A 105 7.06 -14.77 -17.80
N PRO A 106 8.00 -13.83 -18.07
CA PRO A 106 9.31 -13.66 -17.46
C PRO A 106 9.31 -12.84 -16.15
N ALA A 107 8.16 -12.38 -15.66
CA ALA A 107 8.07 -11.51 -14.49
C ALA A 107 8.41 -12.21 -13.16
N GLY A 108 8.49 -13.55 -13.11
CA GLY A 108 8.71 -14.30 -11.88
C GLY A 108 7.40 -14.63 -11.16
N ARG A 109 7.37 -14.53 -9.82
CA ARG A 109 6.16 -14.79 -9.01
C ARG A 109 5.39 -13.49 -8.79
N VAL A 110 4.07 -13.54 -8.95
CA VAL A 110 3.22 -12.34 -8.89
C VAL A 110 1.96 -12.55 -8.06
N ALA A 111 1.52 -11.48 -7.40
CA ALA A 111 0.18 -11.41 -6.79
C ALA A 111 -0.38 -9.98 -6.92
N VAL A 112 -1.70 -9.86 -6.97
CA VAL A 112 -2.40 -8.57 -7.00
C VAL A 112 -3.48 -8.58 -5.94
N PHE A 113 -3.60 -7.49 -5.21
CA PHE A 113 -4.68 -7.30 -4.24
C PHE A 113 -5.07 -5.83 -4.16
N ARG A 114 -6.16 -5.56 -3.45
CA ARG A 114 -6.52 -4.22 -2.97
C ARG A 114 -6.42 -4.19 -1.46
N ASP A 115 -5.82 -3.13 -0.94
CA ASP A 115 -5.84 -2.90 0.52
C ASP A 115 -7.24 -2.46 0.99
N PRO A 116 -7.47 -2.34 2.31
CA PRO A 116 -8.77 -1.92 2.85
C PRO A 116 -9.28 -0.57 2.33
N TRP A 117 -8.38 0.28 1.81
CA TRP A 117 -8.67 1.60 1.24
C TRP A 117 -8.71 1.60 -0.28
N HIS A 118 -8.78 0.42 -0.90
CA HIS A 118 -8.95 0.22 -2.34
C HIS A 118 -7.77 0.64 -3.22
N HIS A 119 -6.58 0.90 -2.64
CA HIS A 119 -5.38 1.03 -3.47
C HIS A 119 -4.99 -0.34 -4.00
N ARG A 120 -4.69 -0.40 -5.30
CA ARG A 120 -4.31 -1.64 -5.96
C ARG A 120 -2.81 -1.85 -5.88
N TRP A 121 -2.42 -2.99 -5.33
CA TRP A 121 -1.03 -3.40 -5.18
C TRP A 121 -0.72 -4.54 -6.14
N PHE A 122 0.48 -4.49 -6.73
CA PHE A 122 1.04 -5.54 -7.56
C PHE A 122 2.36 -5.97 -6.92
N LEU A 123 2.34 -7.12 -6.26
CA LEU A 123 3.52 -7.76 -5.71
C LEU A 123 4.27 -8.51 -6.80
N ASN A 124 5.59 -8.33 -6.80
CA ASN A 124 6.47 -9.07 -7.67
C ASN A 124 7.69 -9.60 -6.91
N GLN A 125 8.05 -10.84 -7.19
CA GLN A 125 9.34 -11.40 -6.85
C GLN A 125 9.98 -11.80 -8.18
N SER A 126 11.00 -11.04 -8.57
CA SER A 126 11.79 -11.35 -9.75
C SER A 126 12.53 -12.67 -9.53
N THR A 127 12.34 -13.63 -10.43
CA THR A 127 13.23 -14.80 -10.50
C THR A 127 14.60 -14.36 -11.02
N PRO A 128 15.71 -14.86 -10.44
CA PRO A 128 17.05 -14.61 -10.94
C PRO A 128 17.24 -14.95 -12.42
#